data_AF-A0A4P8ICN7-F1
#
_entry.id   AF-A0A4P8ICN7-F1
#
_cell.length_a   1.000
_cell.length_b   1.000
_cell.length_c   1.000
_cell.angle_alpha   90.00
_cell.angle_beta   90.00
_cell.angle_gamma   90.00
#
_symmetry.space_group_name_H-M   'P 1'
#
loop_
_entity.id
_entity.type
_entity.pdbx_description
1 polymer ?
#
loop_
_entity_poly.entity_id
_entity_poly.type
_entity_poly.pdbx_seq_one_letter_code
_entity_poly.pdbx_strand_id
1 'polypeptide(L)'
;MVAFVTYDFYKTSFAGSAIPEEIFSRYALSASMEIRNNSLGRIQSLIPKWADDIQITACQVAEILHEKEEMNFNVKSETNDGDSITYNDTRNFSEEIKECIEKNLWMTGLLYQGGVRCDHKFRLDNLQ
;
A
#
# COMPACT_ATOMS: atom_id res chain seq x y z
N MET A 1 -6.41 -2.61 -15.32
CA MET A 1 -5.73 -1.65 -14.41
C MET A 1 -4.25 -1.67 -14.72
N VAL A 2 -3.56 -0.53 -14.64
CA VAL A 2 -2.12 -0.41 -14.95
C VAL A 2 -1.37 -0.27 -13.62
N ALA A 3 -0.25 -0.99 -13.48
CA ALA A 3 0.59 -0.87 -12.30
C ALA A 3 1.30 0.50 -12.27
N PHE A 4 1.50 1.06 -11.07
CA PHE A 4 2.21 2.33 -10.91
C PHE A 4 3.71 2.21 -11.16
N VAL A 5 4.26 0.99 -11.08
CA VAL A 5 5.69 0.71 -11.17
C VAL A 5 6.00 -0.39 -12.18
N THR A 6 7.16 -0.28 -12.82
CA THR A 6 7.71 -1.25 -13.77
C THR A 6 8.84 -2.05 -13.11
N TYR A 7 9.17 -3.22 -13.67
CA TYR A 7 10.29 -4.02 -13.16
C TYR A 7 11.62 -3.29 -13.30
N ASP A 8 11.82 -2.55 -14.39
CA ASP A 8 13.01 -1.72 -14.59
C ASP A 8 13.20 -0.74 -13.43
N PHE A 9 12.16 0.02 -13.06
CA PHE A 9 12.24 0.95 -11.93
C PHE A 9 12.54 0.23 -10.61
N TYR A 10 11.90 -0.93 -10.40
CA TYR A 10 12.14 -1.77 -9.22
C TYR A 10 13.62 -2.19 -9.11
N LYS A 11 14.25 -2.59 -10.22
CA LYS A 11 15.66 -3.03 -10.21
C LYS A 11 16.66 -1.89 -10.22
N THR A 12 16.42 -0.84 -11.00
CA THR A 12 17.43 0.21 -11.22
C THR A 12 17.34 1.35 -10.21
N SER A 13 16.12 1.82 -9.93
CA SER A 13 15.89 3.03 -9.11
C SER A 13 15.65 2.67 -7.65
N PHE A 14 14.84 1.64 -7.41
CA PHE A 14 14.54 1.15 -6.08
C PHE A 14 15.60 0.15 -5.55
N ALA A 15 16.41 -0.43 -6.45
CA ALA A 15 17.45 -1.42 -6.14
C ALA A 15 16.91 -2.70 -5.46
N GLY A 16 15.69 -3.10 -5.80
CA GLY A 16 15.04 -4.29 -5.24
C GLY A 16 15.63 -5.61 -5.74
N SER A 17 15.58 -6.64 -4.89
CA SER A 17 16.08 -7.97 -5.21
C SER A 17 15.20 -9.12 -4.75
N ALA A 18 14.14 -8.85 -3.99
CA ALA A 18 13.29 -9.87 -3.38
C ALA A 18 12.37 -10.57 -4.38
N ILE A 19 11.87 -9.85 -5.40
CA ILE A 19 10.85 -10.38 -6.32
C ILE A 19 11.47 -10.71 -7.69
N PRO A 20 11.34 -11.96 -8.18
CA PRO A 20 11.68 -12.34 -9.55
C PRO A 20 10.79 -11.64 -10.59
N GLU A 21 11.35 -11.35 -11.77
CA GLU A 21 10.65 -10.65 -12.86
C GLU A 21 9.35 -11.34 -13.29
N GLU A 22 9.39 -12.67 -13.37
CA GLU A 22 8.28 -13.53 -13.83
C GLU A 22 6.99 -13.31 -13.01
N ILE A 23 7.14 -13.05 -11.72
CA ILE A 23 6.02 -12.87 -10.78
C ILE A 23 5.81 -11.41 -10.38
N PHE A 24 6.73 -10.51 -10.74
CA PHE A 24 6.70 -9.11 -10.34
C PHE A 24 5.42 -8.39 -10.76
N SER A 25 4.94 -8.64 -11.99
CA SER A 25 3.75 -7.99 -12.54
C SER A 25 2.51 -8.17 -11.65
N ARG A 26 2.36 -9.35 -11.02
CA ARG A 26 1.29 -9.65 -10.07
C ARG A 26 1.38 -8.75 -8.84
N TYR A 27 2.56 -8.65 -8.23
CA TYR A 27 2.75 -7.85 -7.01
C TYR A 27 2.68 -6.36 -7.28
N ALA A 28 3.20 -5.90 -8.42
CA ALA A 28 3.10 -4.50 -8.83
C ALA A 28 1.64 -4.07 -9.01
N LEU A 29 0.80 -4.93 -9.60
CA LEU A 29 -0.64 -4.68 -9.72
C LEU A 29 -1.33 -4.64 -8.34
N SER A 30 -1.07 -5.63 -7.49
CA SER A 30 -1.64 -5.70 -6.14
C SER A 30 -1.23 -4.49 -5.29
N ALA A 31 0.05 -4.12 -5.31
CA ALA A 31 0.55 -2.93 -4.62
C ALA A 31 -0.13 -1.65 -5.11
N SER A 32 -0.35 -1.53 -6.42
CA SER A 32 -1.07 -0.39 -7.00
C SER A 32 -2.54 -0.34 -6.53
N MET A 33 -3.18 -1.49 -6.33
CA MET A 33 -4.51 -1.57 -5.74
C MET A 33 -4.53 -1.13 -4.28
N GLU A 34 -3.57 -1.57 -3.48
CA GLU A 34 -3.46 -1.18 -2.07
C GLU A 34 -3.26 0.34 -1.92
N ILE A 35 -2.37 0.94 -2.70
CA ILE A 35 -2.15 2.39 -2.71
C ILE A 35 -3.43 3.13 -3.13
N ARG A 36 -4.12 2.64 -4.15
CA ARG A 36 -5.38 3.24 -4.62
C ARG A 36 -6.49 3.15 -3.58
N ASN A 37 -6.59 2.03 -2.89
CA ASN A 37 -7.61 1.80 -1.86
C ASN A 37 -7.37 2.68 -0.64
N ASN A 38 -6.13 2.72 -0.14
CA ASN A 38 -5.75 3.56 1.01
C ASN A 38 -5.88 5.07 0.71
N SER A 39 -5.75 5.47 -0.55
CA SER A 39 -5.97 6.86 -1.00
C SER A 39 -7.40 7.18 -1.45
N LEU A 40 -8.34 6.24 -1.33
CA LEU A 40 -9.73 6.37 -1.83
C LEU A 40 -9.79 6.83 -3.31
N GLY A 41 -8.83 6.40 -4.13
CA GLY A 41 -8.73 6.74 -5.55
C GLY A 41 -8.20 8.15 -5.86
N ARG A 42 -7.85 8.97 -4.86
CA ARG A 42 -7.36 10.35 -5.05
C ARG A 42 -5.94 10.43 -5.64
N ILE A 43 -5.19 9.33 -5.55
CA ILE A 43 -3.80 9.20 -6.01
C ILE A 43 -3.60 9.62 -7.48
N GLN A 44 -4.60 9.44 -8.34
CA GLN A 44 -4.49 9.70 -9.78
C GLN A 44 -4.12 11.16 -10.09
N SER A 45 -4.61 12.10 -9.28
CA SER A 45 -4.37 13.54 -9.46
C SER A 45 -2.94 13.98 -9.12
N LEU A 46 -2.19 13.13 -8.40
CA LEU A 46 -0.89 13.46 -7.83
C LEU A 46 0.28 12.75 -8.50
N ILE A 47 0.01 11.75 -9.33
CA ILE A 47 1.01 11.05 -10.15
C ILE A 47 1.96 12.04 -10.86
N PRO A 48 1.50 13.16 -11.46
CA PRO A 48 2.41 14.08 -12.14
C PRO A 48 3.43 14.79 -11.23
N LYS A 49 3.13 14.91 -9.93
CA LYS A 49 3.94 15.67 -8.97
C LYS A 49 4.80 14.77 -8.08
N TRP A 50 4.32 13.57 -7.77
CA TRP A 50 4.91 12.67 -6.78
C TRP A 50 5.14 11.26 -7.38
N ALA A 51 5.46 11.18 -8.67
CA ALA A 51 5.62 9.92 -9.39
C ALA A 51 6.64 8.99 -8.70
N ASP A 52 7.81 9.54 -8.34
CA ASP A 52 8.89 8.77 -7.73
C ASP A 52 8.49 8.21 -6.36
N ASP A 53 7.88 9.02 -5.49
CA ASP A 53 7.42 8.57 -4.17
C ASP A 53 6.35 7.48 -4.28
N ILE A 54 5.44 7.61 -5.25
CA ILE A 54 4.40 6.61 -5.52
C ILE A 54 5.01 5.32 -6.03
N GLN A 55 6.00 5.40 -6.93
CA GLN A 55 6.70 4.23 -7.46
C GLN A 55 7.53 3.52 -6.40
N ILE A 56 8.25 4.27 -5.56
CA ILE A 56 9.00 3.73 -4.42
C ILE A 56 8.05 3.03 -3.43
N THR A 57 6.92 3.66 -3.12
CA THR A 57 5.90 3.06 -2.25
C THR A 57 5.32 1.79 -2.86
N ALA A 58 5.06 1.78 -4.18
CA ALA A 58 4.57 0.60 -4.87
C ALA A 58 5.59 -0.55 -4.83
N CYS A 59 6.90 -0.27 -4.94
CA CYS A 59 7.95 -1.28 -4.75
C CYS A 59 7.93 -1.87 -3.34
N GLN A 60 7.91 -1.02 -2.30
CA GLN A 60 7.92 -1.48 -0.91
C GLN A 60 6.68 -2.33 -0.58
N VAL A 61 5.50 -1.88 -0.99
CA VAL A 61 4.26 -2.63 -0.81
C VAL A 61 4.30 -3.96 -1.58
N ALA A 62 4.88 -3.99 -2.78
CA ALA A 62 5.05 -5.22 -3.55
C ALA A 62 5.92 -6.25 -2.80
N GLU A 63 7.01 -5.80 -2.16
CA GLU A 63 7.87 -6.69 -1.35
C GLU A 63 7.16 -7.22 -0.10
N ILE A 64 6.42 -6.37 0.62
CA ILE A 64 5.61 -6.80 1.77
C ILE A 64 4.55 -7.85 1.35
N LEU A 65 3.92 -7.66 0.19
CA LEU A 65 2.95 -8.61 -0.35
C LEU A 65 3.60 -9.94 -0.76
N HIS A 66 4.80 -9.90 -1.33
CA HIS A 66 5.57 -11.10 -1.65
C HIS A 66 5.96 -11.86 -0.38
N GLU A 67 6.46 -11.16 0.64
CA GLU A 67 6.83 -11.76 1.93
C GLU A 67 5.61 -12.38 2.64
N LYS A 68 4.45 -11.73 2.58
CA LYS A 68 3.19 -12.28 3.08
C LYS A 68 2.84 -13.61 2.41
N GLU A 69 3.03 -13.72 1.10
CA GLU A 69 2.72 -14.93 0.36
C GLU A 69 3.71 -16.05 0.70
N GLU A 70 5.01 -15.75 0.74
CA GLU A 70 6.07 -16.68 1.16
C GLU A 70 5.85 -17.24 2.58
N MET A 71 5.49 -16.40 3.55
CA MET A 71 5.15 -16.88 4.90
C MET A 71 3.94 -17.81 4.91
N ASN A 72 2.89 -17.48 4.14
CA ASN A 72 1.71 -18.33 4.06
C ASN A 72 1.99 -19.68 3.39
N PHE A 73 2.95 -19.76 2.47
CA PHE A 73 3.42 -21.03 1.90
C PHE A 73 4.22 -21.84 2.91
N ASN A 74 5.17 -21.22 3.61
CA ASN A 74 6.02 -21.91 4.60
C ASN A 74 5.21 -22.47 5.79
N VAL A 75 4.21 -21.73 6.29
CA VAL A 75 3.31 -22.19 7.36
C VAL A 75 2.41 -23.36 6.90
N LYS A 76 2.09 -23.45 5.61
CA LYS A 76 1.31 -24.58 5.07
C LYS A 76 2.13 -25.85 4.87
N SER A 77 3.47 -25.76 4.83
CA SER A 77 4.35 -26.92 4.67
C SER A 77 4.76 -27.62 5.98
N GLU A 78 4.34 -27.13 7.14
CA GLU A 78 4.52 -27.82 8.43
C GLU A 78 3.18 -28.36 8.95
N THR A 79 2.80 -29.56 8.50
CA THR A 79 1.90 -30.40 9.32
C THR A 79 2.40 -31.85 9.30
N ASN A 80 3.03 -32.27 10.41
CA ASN A 80 2.74 -33.52 11.14
C ASN A 80 3.86 -33.85 12.17
N ASP A 81 4.06 -33.01 13.18
CA ASP A 81 4.40 -33.52 14.52
C ASP A 81 4.11 -32.43 15.54
N GLY A 82 3.26 -32.77 16.51
CA GLY A 82 2.59 -31.80 17.35
C GLY A 82 3.54 -31.08 18.29
N ASP A 83 3.81 -29.81 18.00
CA ASP A 83 4.21 -28.83 19.00
C ASP A 83 3.41 -27.55 18.80
N SER A 84 2.52 -27.29 19.76
CA SER A 84 1.69 -26.10 19.82
C SER A 84 2.52 -24.93 20.31
N ILE A 85 3.20 -24.22 19.40
CA ILE A 85 3.90 -23.00 19.75
C ILE A 85 2.92 -21.82 19.68
N THR A 86 2.52 -21.32 20.85
CA THR A 86 1.74 -20.09 20.98
C THR A 86 2.64 -18.88 20.71
N TYR A 87 2.76 -18.45 19.45
CA TYR A 87 3.42 -17.19 19.11
C TYR A 87 2.43 -16.02 19.25
N ASN A 88 2.70 -15.17 20.24
CA ASN A 88 1.96 -13.93 20.49
C ASN A 88 2.43 -12.77 19.58
N ASP A 89 2.90 -13.06 18.37
CA ASP A 89 3.46 -12.10 17.41
C ASP A 89 2.93 -12.42 15.99
N THR A 90 1.62 -12.25 15.79
CA THR A 90 1.05 -12.41 14.45
C THR A 90 1.34 -11.14 13.65
N ARG A 91 2.39 -11.16 12.80
CA ARG A 91 2.73 -10.02 11.94
C ARG A 91 1.50 -9.58 11.14
N ASN A 92 1.08 -8.33 11.36
CA ASN A 92 -0.09 -7.76 10.70
C ASN A 92 0.31 -7.05 9.40
N PHE A 93 0.43 -7.83 8.32
CA PHE A 93 0.78 -7.27 7.01
C PHE A 93 -0.15 -6.16 6.52
N SER A 94 -1.43 -6.17 6.92
CA SER A 94 -2.36 -5.12 6.52
C SER A 94 -2.01 -3.78 7.17
N GLU A 95 -1.55 -3.81 8.41
CA GLU A 95 -1.11 -2.63 9.14
C GLU A 95 0.23 -2.13 8.61
N GLU A 96 1.17 -3.04 8.34
CA GLU A 96 2.47 -2.72 7.75
C GLU A 96 2.36 -2.06 6.37
N ILE A 97 1.48 -2.57 5.50
CA ILE A 97 1.18 -1.95 4.20
C ILE A 97 0.65 -0.53 4.40
N LYS A 98 -0.27 -0.34 5.34
CA LYS A 98 -0.86 0.96 5.63
C LYS A 98 0.19 1.94 6.16
N GLU A 99 1.01 1.53 7.13
CA GLU A 99 2.10 2.33 7.67
C GLU A 99 3.13 2.71 6.60
N CYS A 100 3.48 1.79 5.69
CA CYS A 100 4.37 2.06 4.56
C CYS A 100 3.81 3.15 3.65
N ILE A 101 2.54 3.02 3.26
CA ILE A 101 1.84 4.02 2.44
C ILE A 101 1.79 5.36 3.17
N GLU A 102 1.48 5.35 4.47
CA GLU A 102 1.40 6.55 5.27
C GLU A 102 2.74 7.26 5.36
N LYS A 103 3.80 6.52 5.72
CA LYS A 103 5.14 7.05 5.90
C LYS A 103 5.73 7.67 4.65
N ASN A 104 5.44 7.13 3.46
CA ASN A 104 5.98 7.69 2.22
C ASN A 104 5.12 8.80 1.65
N LEU A 105 3.80 8.71 1.80
CA LEU A 105 2.88 9.64 1.16
C LEU A 105 2.32 10.71 2.11
N TRP A 106 2.75 10.77 3.38
CA TRP A 106 2.22 11.74 4.36
C TRP A 106 2.32 13.20 3.91
N MET A 107 3.43 13.62 3.29
CA MET A 107 3.62 15.01 2.82
C MET A 107 2.85 15.35 1.54
N THR A 108 2.28 14.36 0.87
CA THR A 108 1.57 14.58 -0.40
C THR A 108 0.17 15.19 -0.20
N GLY A 109 -0.34 15.19 1.04
CA GLY A 109 -1.68 15.66 1.39
C GLY A 109 -2.81 14.66 1.12
N LEU A 110 -2.49 13.43 0.65
CA LEU A 110 -3.47 12.37 0.36
C LEU A 110 -4.20 11.84 1.58
N LEU A 111 -3.46 11.69 2.68
CA LEU A 111 -3.90 11.00 3.90
C LEU A 111 -4.56 11.95 4.88
N TYR A 112 -4.34 13.26 4.69
CA TYR A 112 -5.03 14.28 5.44
C TYR A 112 -6.48 14.35 4.96
N GLN A 113 -7.38 13.65 5.67
CA GLN A 113 -8.80 13.68 5.38
C GLN A 113 -9.45 15.04 5.64
N GLY A 114 -8.72 16.01 6.23
CA GLY A 114 -9.16 17.37 6.51
C GLY A 114 -10.58 17.38 7.03
N GLY A 115 -10.76 17.24 8.35
CA GLY A 115 -12.08 17.21 8.98
C GLY A 115 -13.00 18.19 8.27
N VAL A 116 -13.96 17.64 7.51
CA VAL A 116 -14.91 18.45 6.75
C VAL A 116 -15.41 19.47 7.74
N ARG A 117 -15.09 20.75 7.51
CA ARG A 117 -15.87 21.79 8.17
C ARG A 117 -17.29 21.43 7.80
N CYS A 118 -18.08 21.05 8.79
CA CYS A 118 -19.52 21.03 8.64
C CYS A 118 -19.86 22.45 8.22
N ASP A 119 -19.97 22.68 6.92
CA ASP A 119 -20.61 23.86 6.38
C ASP A 119 -22.08 23.70 6.79
N HIS A 120 -22.36 24.04 8.04
CA HIS A 120 -23.68 24.48 8.44
C HIS A 120 -23.96 25.65 7.51
N LYS A 121 -24.64 25.37 6.41
CA LYS A 121 -25.36 26.37 5.64
C LYS A 121 -26.32 27.02 6.63
N PHE A 122 -25.90 28.11 7.25
CA PHE A 122 -26.77 28.97 8.01
C PHE A 122 -27.67 29.64 6.97
N ARG A 123 -28.80 28.97 6.71
CA ARG A 123 -29.85 29.44 5.84
C ARG A 123 -30.47 30.66 6.54
N LEU A 124 -29.99 31.85 6.21
CA LEU A 124 -30.67 33.11 6.54
C LEU A 124 -31.85 33.26 5.59
N ASP A 125 -32.89 32.45 5.80
CA ASP A 125 -34.20 32.71 5.22
C ASP A 125 -35.03 33.42 6.31
N ASN A 126 -35.51 34.63 5.95
CA ASN A 126 -36.48 35.48 6.64
C ASN A 126 -35.91 36.69 7.41
N LEU A 127 -35.57 37.72 6.65
CA LEU A 127 -35.85 39.11 7.01
C LEU A 127 -36.74 39.71 5.91
N GLN A 128 -38.06 39.63 6.12
CA GLN A 128 -39.06 40.54 5.56
C GLN A 128 -39.95 41.01 6.71
#